data_AF-A0A396KJS4-F1
#
_entry.id   AF-A0A396KJS4-F1
#
_cell.length_a   1.000
_cell.length_b   1.000
_cell.length_c   1.000
_cell.angle_alpha   90.00
_cell.angle_beta   90.00
_cell.angle_gamma   90.00
#
_symmetry.space_group_name_H-M   'P 1'
#
loop_
_entity.id
_entity.type
_entity.pdbx_description
1 polymer ?
#
loop_
_entity_poly.entity_id
_entity_poly.type
_entity_poly.pdbx_seq_one_letter_code
_entity_poly.pdbx_strand_id
1 'polypeptide(L)'
;MFGLEIATLLLGISFIAAGMIQSRKTGQKKWRILMIIGIIPVLVSVFLLVCTFWLLYGIQVQEPVAGPTENGKIITENTDAEPEPGSGSDSNIPGSDWRTYRAYSEDLHLDDTGALIFCLSPLDNRNGYAVYDSANGARVGTLLWGSEKEADWQAKAQMEDLDHDGIKEIGISMADGEILWYHYREGLEDTWPENKCGCFEKVD
;
A
#
# COMPACT_ATOMS: atom_id res chain seq x y z
N MET A 1 13.20 19.82 -17.04
CA MET A 1 14.02 18.85 -16.28
C MET A 1 14.36 17.61 -17.11
N PHE A 2 13.40 16.96 -17.76
CA PHE A 2 13.61 15.74 -18.57
C PHE A 2 14.78 15.80 -19.58
N GLY A 3 14.94 16.90 -20.30
CA GLY A 3 16.02 17.03 -21.30
C GLY A 3 17.43 17.04 -20.71
N LEU A 4 17.60 17.57 -19.49
CA LEU A 4 18.89 17.59 -18.81
C LEU A 4 19.26 16.20 -18.28
N GLU A 5 18.28 15.46 -17.78
CA GLU A 5 18.45 14.09 -17.26
C GLU A 5 18.80 13.09 -18.37
N ILE A 6 18.17 13.22 -19.55
CA ILE A 6 18.51 12.39 -20.71
C ILE A 6 19.94 12.70 -21.18
N ALA A 7 20.34 13.98 -21.20
CA ALA A 7 21.69 14.37 -21.56
C ALA A 7 22.75 13.82 -20.58
N THR A 8 22.48 13.82 -19.28
CA THR A 8 23.39 13.27 -18.25
C THR A 8 23.49 11.74 -18.32
N LEU A 9 22.39 11.04 -18.59
CA LEU A 9 22.37 9.59 -18.81
C LEU A 9 23.19 9.20 -20.05
N LEU A 10 22.98 9.90 -21.17
CA LEU A 10 23.72 9.65 -22.40
C LEU A 10 25.22 9.94 -22.25
N LEU A 11 25.59 10.99 -21.50
CA LEU A 11 26.98 11.26 -21.16
C LEU A 11 27.60 10.14 -20.32
N GLY A 12 26.92 9.69 -19.26
CA GLY A 12 27.39 8.59 -18.40
C GLY A 12 27.63 7.29 -19.18
N ILE A 13 26.70 6.92 -20.06
CA ILE A 13 26.82 5.73 -20.93
C ILE A 13 27.99 5.89 -21.91
N SER A 14 28.18 7.08 -22.46
CA SER A 14 29.31 7.37 -23.38
C SER A 14 30.67 7.22 -22.68
N PHE A 15 30.79 7.64 -21.41
CA PHE A 15 32.00 7.44 -20.61
C PHE A 15 32.26 5.96 -20.30
N ILE A 16 31.21 5.17 -20.02
CA ILE A 16 31.33 3.72 -19.81
C ILE A 16 31.79 3.03 -21.10
N ALA A 17 31.20 3.37 -22.25
CA ALA A 17 31.58 2.82 -23.54
C ALA A 17 33.01 3.20 -23.95
N ALA A 18 33.40 4.47 -23.78
CA ALA A 18 34.77 4.93 -24.01
C ALA A 18 35.77 4.22 -23.09
N GLY A 19 35.40 4.02 -21.82
CA GLY A 19 36.15 3.20 -20.88
C GLY A 19 36.34 1.78 -21.40
N MET A 20 35.25 1.07 -21.75
CA MET A 20 35.31 -0.32 -22.24
C MET A 20 36.20 -0.47 -23.49
N ILE A 21 36.15 0.50 -24.40
CA ILE A 21 37.01 0.53 -25.60
C ILE A 21 38.48 0.78 -25.22
N GLN A 22 38.75 1.68 -24.28
CA GLN A 22 40.11 1.98 -23.81
C GLN A 22 40.72 0.84 -22.98
N SER A 23 39.90 0.09 -22.23
CA SER A 23 40.30 -1.12 -21.51
C SER A 23 40.91 -2.18 -22.44
N ARG A 24 40.25 -2.41 -23.59
CA ARG A 24 40.68 -3.40 -24.59
C ARG A 24 41.98 -3.04 -25.28
N LYS A 25 42.31 -1.74 -25.41
CA LYS A 25 43.51 -1.29 -26.13
C LYS A 25 44.78 -1.23 -25.28
N THR A 26 44.67 -0.95 -23.98
CA THR A 26 45.84 -0.53 -23.20
C THR A 26 46.14 -1.41 -21.99
N GLY A 27 45.27 -2.37 -21.63
CA GLY A 27 45.55 -3.32 -20.55
C GLY A 27 45.96 -2.67 -19.21
N GLN A 28 45.54 -1.42 -18.97
CA GLN A 28 45.99 -0.63 -17.83
C GLN A 28 44.90 -0.45 -16.77
N LYS A 29 45.35 -0.48 -15.50
CA LYS A 29 44.56 -0.29 -14.25
C LYS A 29 43.69 0.99 -14.23
N LYS A 30 43.90 1.95 -15.14
CA LYS A 30 43.16 3.22 -15.25
C LYS A 30 41.72 3.06 -15.75
N TRP A 31 41.35 1.92 -16.34
CA TRP A 31 39.98 1.66 -16.77
C TRP A 31 38.95 1.63 -15.62
N ARG A 32 39.35 1.11 -14.45
CA ARG A 32 38.46 1.04 -13.27
C ARG A 32 38.05 2.44 -12.79
N ILE A 33 38.95 3.41 -12.88
CA ILE A 33 38.69 4.80 -12.48
C ILE A 33 37.67 5.43 -13.43
N LEU A 34 37.82 5.23 -14.74
CA LEU A 34 36.87 5.73 -15.73
C LEU A 34 35.48 5.08 -15.61
N MET A 35 35.42 3.79 -15.29
CA MET A 35 34.16 3.11 -15.01
C MET A 35 33.47 3.64 -13.75
N ILE A 36 34.21 3.85 -12.66
CA ILE A 36 33.65 4.38 -11.41
C ILE A 36 33.12 5.81 -11.63
N ILE A 37 33.89 6.65 -12.35
CA ILE A 37 33.48 8.02 -12.69
C ILE A 37 32.23 8.03 -13.60
N GLY A 38 32.02 7.01 -14.44
CA GLY A 38 30.82 6.89 -15.27
C GLY A 38 29.61 6.32 -14.53
N ILE A 39 29.82 5.37 -13.61
CA ILE A 39 28.74 4.69 -12.86
C ILE A 39 28.10 5.62 -11.82
N ILE A 40 28.91 6.39 -11.09
CA ILE A 40 28.40 7.31 -10.04
C ILE A 40 27.35 8.30 -10.60
N PRO A 41 27.60 9.06 -11.68
CA PRO A 41 26.60 9.98 -12.23
C PRO A 41 25.40 9.26 -12.84
N VAL A 42 25.56 8.02 -13.35
CA VAL A 42 24.42 7.20 -13.80
C VAL A 42 23.53 6.81 -12.62
N LEU A 43 24.11 6.35 -11.52
CA LEU A 43 23.37 5.99 -10.30
C LEU A 43 22.67 7.22 -9.70
N VAL A 44 23.36 8.37 -9.63
CA VAL A 44 22.76 9.62 -9.15
C VAL A 44 21.63 10.07 -10.09
N SER A 45 21.80 9.97 -11.41
CA SER A 45 20.75 10.33 -12.36
C SER A 45 19.53 9.42 -12.26
N VAL A 46 19.73 8.10 -12.09
CA VAL A 46 18.63 7.14 -11.90
C VAL A 46 17.93 7.38 -10.56
N PHE A 47 18.68 7.64 -9.49
CA PHE A 47 18.12 7.96 -8.19
C PHE A 47 17.29 9.24 -8.23
N LEU A 48 17.81 10.31 -8.83
CA LEU A 48 17.09 11.57 -8.99
C LEU A 48 15.85 11.40 -9.88
N LEU A 49 15.92 10.59 -10.93
CA LEU A 49 14.77 10.27 -11.77
C LEU A 49 13.70 9.51 -10.96
N VAL A 50 14.07 8.51 -10.16
CA VAL A 50 13.15 7.81 -9.27
C VAL A 50 12.55 8.77 -8.23
N CYS A 51 13.36 9.62 -7.59
CA CYS A 51 12.85 10.66 -6.68
C CYS A 51 11.90 11.63 -7.38
N THR A 52 12.18 11.99 -8.62
CA THR A 52 11.32 12.88 -9.42
C THR A 52 10.01 12.18 -9.76
N PHE A 53 10.02 10.89 -10.14
CA PHE A 53 8.80 10.11 -10.33
C PHE A 53 8.00 9.95 -9.05
N TRP A 54 8.65 9.67 -7.91
CA TRP A 54 7.99 9.59 -6.60
C TRP A 54 7.38 10.93 -6.19
N LEU A 55 8.09 12.04 -6.40
CA LEU A 55 7.55 13.38 -6.16
C LEU A 55 6.42 13.73 -7.13
N LEU A 56 6.53 13.37 -8.41
CA LEU A 56 5.47 13.62 -9.39
C LEU A 56 4.21 12.79 -9.09
N TYR A 57 4.37 11.52 -8.71
CA TYR A 57 3.26 10.66 -8.27
C TYR A 57 2.67 11.13 -6.94
N GLY A 58 3.51 11.62 -6.02
CA GLY A 58 3.07 12.25 -4.77
C GLY A 58 2.33 13.57 -4.99
N ILE A 59 2.68 14.34 -6.03
CA ILE A 59 2.05 15.64 -6.36
C ILE A 59 0.75 15.46 -7.20
N GLN A 60 0.53 14.32 -7.87
CA GLN A 60 -0.78 14.03 -8.48
C GLN A 60 -1.91 13.87 -7.43
N VAL A 61 -1.59 13.85 -6.13
CA VAL A 61 -2.54 13.86 -5.02
C VAL A 61 -2.98 15.29 -4.64
N GLN A 62 -2.45 16.35 -5.25
CA GLN A 62 -2.78 17.74 -4.89
C GLN A 62 -2.64 18.67 -6.12
N GLU A 63 -3.68 18.93 -6.93
CA GLU A 63 -4.71 20.02 -6.83
C GLU A 63 -5.34 20.22 -8.24
N PRO A 64 -6.32 21.13 -8.52
CA PRO A 64 -7.46 21.65 -7.75
C PRO A 64 -8.77 21.71 -8.61
N VAL A 65 -9.97 21.72 -8.00
CA VAL A 65 -11.15 22.34 -8.64
C VAL A 65 -11.86 23.24 -7.63
N ALA A 66 -11.96 24.51 -8.01
CA ALA A 66 -12.59 25.56 -7.24
C ALA A 66 -14.12 25.50 -7.29
N GLY A 67 -14.75 25.78 -6.14
CA GLY A 67 -16.03 26.51 -6.01
C GLY A 67 -17.06 25.89 -5.04
N PRO A 68 -17.91 26.67 -4.35
CA PRO A 68 -17.86 28.10 -4.05
C PRO A 68 -17.64 28.40 -2.55
N THR A 69 -17.15 29.60 -2.29
CA THR A 69 -17.07 30.26 -0.99
C THR A 69 -18.44 30.38 -0.33
N GLU A 70 -18.58 29.96 0.94
CA GLU A 70 -19.15 30.83 1.99
C GLU A 70 -18.94 30.23 3.39
N ASN A 71 -18.08 30.89 4.17
CA ASN A 71 -18.30 31.32 5.56
C ASN A 71 -16.99 31.36 6.31
N GLY A 72 -16.44 32.58 6.36
CA GLY A 72 -15.18 32.88 7.01
C GLY A 72 -15.24 32.60 8.51
N LYS A 73 -14.16 32.01 9.01
CA LYS A 73 -13.62 32.37 10.30
C LYS A 73 -12.12 32.08 10.31
N ILE A 74 -11.36 33.15 10.14
CA ILE A 74 -9.94 33.20 10.47
C ILE A 74 -9.87 33.15 11.99
N ILE A 75 -9.22 32.12 12.55
CA ILE A 75 -8.48 32.27 13.80
C ILE A 75 -7.06 31.81 13.50
N THR A 76 -6.17 32.79 13.59
CA THR A 76 -4.73 32.74 13.39
C THR A 76 -4.01 32.01 14.51
N GLU A 77 -2.93 31.36 14.08
CA GLU A 77 -1.61 31.24 14.72
C GLU A 77 -1.29 29.97 15.53
N ASN A 78 -0.18 29.38 15.07
CA ASN A 78 0.45 28.12 15.42
C ASN A 78 1.02 28.12 16.84
N THR A 79 1.11 26.95 17.46
CA THR A 79 2.35 26.56 18.15
C THR A 79 2.53 25.06 18.02
N ASP A 80 3.76 24.71 17.65
CA ASP A 80 4.29 23.38 17.46
C ASP A 80 3.90 22.42 18.61
N ALA A 81 3.18 21.37 18.26
CA ALA A 81 3.13 20.14 19.03
C ALA A 81 3.07 18.98 18.03
N GLU A 82 4.10 18.15 18.10
CA GLU A 82 4.21 16.80 17.58
C GLU A 82 2.84 16.08 17.58
N PRO A 83 2.40 15.41 16.48
CA PRO A 83 1.19 14.62 16.53
C PRO A 83 1.49 13.37 17.37
N GLU A 84 1.20 13.46 18.67
CA GLU A 84 0.94 12.31 19.51
C GLU A 84 -0.05 11.38 18.78
N PRO A 85 0.18 10.06 18.74
CA PRO A 85 -0.71 9.12 18.10
C PRO A 85 -1.96 8.93 18.99
N GLY A 86 -2.86 9.91 18.94
CA GLY A 86 -4.18 9.86 19.55
C GLY A 86 -5.05 8.92 18.72
N SER A 87 -5.39 7.76 19.28
CA SER A 87 -6.65 7.56 20.00
C SER A 87 -7.82 7.46 19.04
N GLY A 88 -8.34 6.24 18.93
CA GLY A 88 -9.37 5.83 18.00
C GLY A 88 -10.55 6.80 17.89
N SER A 89 -10.95 7.02 16.65
CA SER A 89 -12.35 7.24 16.34
C SER A 89 -12.64 6.52 15.03
N ASP A 90 -13.45 5.47 15.15
CA ASP A 90 -14.24 4.88 14.06
C ASP A 90 -15.19 5.97 13.53
N SER A 91 -14.64 6.95 12.84
CA SER A 91 -15.43 7.97 12.15
C SER A 91 -15.75 7.43 10.76
N ASN A 92 -16.85 6.70 10.68
CA ASN A 92 -17.59 6.49 9.44
C ASN A 92 -18.12 7.85 8.96
N ILE A 93 -17.25 8.72 8.41
CA ILE A 93 -17.68 9.98 7.81
C ILE A 93 -18.23 9.65 6.42
N PRO A 94 -19.54 9.83 6.17
CA PRO A 94 -20.12 9.61 4.85
C PRO A 94 -19.56 10.66 3.88
N GLY A 95 -18.92 10.21 2.79
CA GLY A 95 -18.47 11.08 1.71
C GLY A 95 -17.00 11.54 1.73
N SER A 96 -16.21 11.17 2.74
CA SER A 96 -14.75 11.09 2.54
C SER A 96 -14.47 9.83 1.72
N ASP A 97 -13.59 9.89 0.71
CA ASP A 97 -13.12 8.71 0.00
C ASP A 97 -12.45 7.78 1.02
N TRP A 98 -13.24 6.86 1.58
CA TRP A 98 -12.85 6.02 2.71
C TRP A 98 -11.66 5.13 2.33
N ARG A 99 -11.40 4.95 1.03
CA ARG A 99 -10.25 4.23 0.47
C ARG A 99 -8.92 4.99 0.60
N THR A 100 -8.90 6.32 0.77
CA THR A 100 -7.64 7.09 0.82
C THR A 100 -6.97 7.07 2.21
N TYR A 101 -7.66 6.60 3.25
CA TYR A 101 -7.29 6.87 4.65
C TYR A 101 -6.75 5.69 5.47
N ARG A 102 -6.75 4.45 4.96
CA ARG A 102 -6.08 3.33 5.67
C ARG A 102 -5.27 2.47 4.70
N ALA A 103 -4.28 1.75 5.22
CA ALA A 103 -3.50 0.77 4.48
C ALA A 103 -4.37 -0.46 4.10
N TYR A 104 -5.38 -0.22 3.25
CA TYR A 104 -6.32 -1.25 2.84
C TYR A 104 -5.70 -2.23 1.85
N SER A 105 -6.17 -3.47 1.88
CA SER A 105 -5.90 -4.44 0.82
C SER A 105 -6.55 -4.00 -0.50
N GLU A 106 -6.15 -4.66 -1.59
CA GLU A 106 -6.96 -4.72 -2.81
C GLU A 106 -8.35 -5.30 -2.49
N ASP A 107 -9.33 -5.03 -3.38
CA ASP A 107 -10.67 -5.60 -3.26
C ASP A 107 -10.61 -7.14 -3.37
N LEU A 108 -11.19 -7.80 -2.37
CA LEU A 108 -11.31 -9.25 -2.26
C LEU A 108 -12.68 -9.65 -2.77
N HIS A 109 -12.70 -10.38 -3.88
CA HIS A 109 -13.92 -10.86 -4.53
C HIS A 109 -14.19 -12.29 -4.08
N LEU A 110 -15.10 -12.44 -3.12
CA LEU A 110 -15.43 -13.75 -2.55
C LEU A 110 -16.33 -14.54 -3.51
N ASP A 111 -17.18 -13.87 -4.29
CA ASP A 111 -18.02 -14.49 -5.29
C ASP A 111 -17.65 -14.06 -6.71
N ASP A 112 -18.08 -14.84 -7.71
CA ASP A 112 -17.86 -14.52 -9.13
C ASP A 112 -18.88 -13.49 -9.66
N THR A 113 -19.95 -13.22 -8.91
CA THR A 113 -20.97 -12.24 -9.29
C THR A 113 -20.58 -10.80 -8.95
N GLY A 114 -19.63 -10.63 -8.01
CA GLY A 114 -19.19 -9.33 -7.52
C GLY A 114 -20.17 -8.72 -6.51
N ALA A 115 -21.02 -9.53 -5.87
CA ALA A 115 -21.89 -9.09 -4.79
C ALA A 115 -21.13 -9.06 -3.45
N LEU A 116 -20.17 -9.97 -3.26
CA LEU A 116 -19.39 -10.10 -2.04
C LEU A 116 -17.97 -9.58 -2.28
N ILE A 117 -17.81 -8.26 -2.16
CA ILE A 117 -16.53 -7.57 -2.34
C ILE A 117 -16.15 -6.87 -1.04
N PHE A 118 -15.00 -7.23 -0.48
CA PHE A 118 -14.52 -6.71 0.79
C PHE A 118 -13.07 -6.19 0.70
N CYS A 119 -12.67 -5.34 1.63
CA CYS A 119 -11.28 -4.96 1.81
C CYS A 119 -10.86 -5.05 3.28
N LEU A 120 -9.58 -5.31 3.51
CA LEU A 120 -8.99 -5.52 4.83
C LEU A 120 -8.17 -4.32 5.26
N SER A 121 -8.21 -3.97 6.55
CA SER A 121 -7.31 -2.98 7.15
C SER A 121 -6.67 -3.53 8.42
N PRO A 122 -5.34 -3.44 8.59
CA PRO A 122 -4.68 -3.96 9.78
C PRO A 122 -5.21 -3.26 11.03
N LEU A 123 -5.48 -4.03 12.09
CA LEU A 123 -5.78 -3.45 13.40
C LEU A 123 -4.52 -2.89 14.06
N ASP A 124 -4.67 -1.84 14.87
CA ASP A 124 -3.55 -1.17 15.56
C ASP A 124 -2.75 -2.11 16.47
N ASN A 125 -3.43 -3.06 17.10
CA ASN A 125 -2.86 -4.07 17.98
C ASN A 125 -2.28 -5.28 17.22
N ARG A 126 -2.32 -5.27 15.87
CA ARG A 126 -1.74 -6.28 14.97
C ARG A 126 -2.21 -7.73 15.19
N ASN A 127 -3.35 -7.92 15.85
CA ASN A 127 -3.92 -9.25 16.12
C ASN A 127 -5.06 -9.63 15.17
N GLY A 128 -5.28 -8.82 14.14
CA GLY A 128 -6.38 -9.01 13.20
C GLY A 128 -6.40 -8.01 12.06
N TYR A 129 -7.32 -8.24 11.13
CA TYR A 129 -7.76 -7.28 10.14
C TYR A 129 -9.21 -6.86 10.42
N ALA A 130 -9.50 -5.56 10.37
CA ALA A 130 -10.87 -5.09 10.20
C ALA A 130 -11.32 -5.36 8.76
N VAL A 131 -12.57 -5.78 8.59
CA VAL A 131 -13.16 -6.08 7.27
C VAL A 131 -14.23 -5.05 6.94
N TYR A 132 -14.17 -4.51 5.74
CA TYR A 132 -15.09 -3.51 5.22
C TYR A 132 -15.72 -3.98 3.92
N ASP A 133 -17.01 -3.70 3.74
CA ASP A 133 -17.71 -3.80 2.46
C ASP A 133 -17.11 -2.77 1.48
N SER A 134 -16.62 -3.24 0.34
CA SER A 134 -15.94 -2.40 -0.65
C SER A 134 -16.88 -1.53 -1.48
N ALA A 135 -18.19 -1.77 -1.45
CA ALA A 135 -19.18 -0.96 -2.16
C ALA A 135 -19.56 0.28 -1.35
N ASN A 136 -19.72 0.15 -0.04
CA ASN A 136 -20.25 1.22 0.83
C ASN A 136 -19.28 1.68 1.95
N GLY A 137 -18.18 0.97 2.18
CA GLY A 137 -17.19 1.29 3.22
C GLY A 137 -17.63 0.94 4.64
N ALA A 138 -18.74 0.24 4.82
CA ALA A 138 -19.22 -0.18 6.14
C ALA A 138 -18.32 -1.28 6.71
N ARG A 139 -17.99 -1.16 8.00
CA ARG A 139 -17.30 -2.25 8.71
C ARG A 139 -18.27 -3.40 8.95
N VAL A 140 -17.92 -4.58 8.46
CA VAL A 140 -18.77 -5.78 8.51
C VAL A 140 -18.23 -6.84 9.48
N GLY A 141 -16.99 -6.73 9.93
CA GLY A 141 -16.40 -7.70 10.84
C GLY A 141 -14.91 -7.51 11.13
N THR A 142 -14.31 -8.56 11.66
CA THR A 142 -12.88 -8.62 11.98
C THR A 142 -12.36 -10.04 11.80
N LEU A 143 -11.24 -10.22 11.11
CA LEU A 143 -10.51 -11.49 11.05
C LEU A 143 -9.49 -11.52 12.19
N LEU A 144 -9.73 -12.33 13.22
CA LEU A 144 -8.91 -12.38 14.44
C LEU A 144 -8.10 -13.68 14.52
N TRP A 145 -6.78 -13.57 14.71
CA TRP A 145 -5.88 -14.72 14.87
C TRP A 145 -5.28 -14.89 16.28
N GLY A 146 -5.63 -13.99 17.21
CA GLY A 146 -5.16 -14.04 18.61
C GLY A 146 -3.76 -13.44 18.82
N SER A 147 -3.37 -13.24 20.08
CA SER A 147 -2.14 -12.52 20.44
C SER A 147 -0.85 -13.34 20.31
N GLU A 148 -0.96 -14.65 20.08
CA GLU A 148 0.20 -15.55 20.01
C GLU A 148 0.73 -15.74 18.58
N LYS A 149 0.01 -15.23 17.57
CA LYS A 149 0.38 -15.34 16.16
C LYS A 149 0.57 -13.96 15.53
N GLU A 150 1.50 -13.87 14.58
CA GLU A 150 1.74 -12.67 13.78
C GLU A 150 1.51 -12.99 12.31
N ALA A 151 0.79 -12.12 11.59
CA ALA A 151 0.59 -12.26 10.15
C ALA A 151 1.88 -11.95 9.39
N ASP A 152 2.12 -12.63 8.27
CA ASP A 152 3.12 -12.21 7.31
C ASP A 152 2.59 -10.99 6.53
N TRP A 153 2.94 -9.79 7.00
CA TRP A 153 2.49 -8.51 6.43
C TRP A 153 2.92 -8.29 4.97
N GLN A 154 3.87 -9.07 4.45
CA GLN A 154 4.29 -8.99 3.05
C GLN A 154 3.45 -9.90 2.14
N ALA A 155 2.79 -10.91 2.72
CA ALA A 155 1.93 -11.81 1.99
C ALA A 155 0.59 -11.13 1.68
N LYS A 156 0.13 -11.28 0.44
CA LYS A 156 -1.25 -10.92 0.09
C LYS A 156 -2.22 -11.93 0.71
N ALA A 157 -3.43 -11.47 1.02
CA ALA A 157 -4.52 -12.37 1.38
C ALA A 157 -4.78 -13.34 0.22
N GLN A 158 -5.05 -14.58 0.57
CA GLN A 158 -5.36 -15.67 -0.35
C GLN A 158 -6.88 -15.83 -0.43
N MET A 159 -7.36 -16.37 -1.55
CA MET A 159 -8.77 -16.65 -1.77
C MET A 159 -8.91 -18.01 -2.41
N GLU A 160 -9.67 -18.90 -1.78
CA GLU A 160 -9.94 -20.25 -2.27
C GLU A 160 -11.34 -20.64 -1.81
N ASP A 161 -12.11 -21.32 -2.66
CA ASP A 161 -13.42 -21.89 -2.32
C ASP A 161 -13.18 -23.31 -1.81
N LEU A 162 -13.04 -23.44 -0.49
CA LEU A 162 -12.63 -24.68 0.18
C LEU A 162 -13.78 -25.68 0.29
N ASP A 163 -15.02 -25.21 0.47
CA ASP A 163 -16.19 -26.05 0.68
C ASP A 163 -17.09 -26.19 -0.57
N HIS A 164 -16.73 -25.53 -1.67
CA HIS A 164 -17.38 -25.59 -2.98
C HIS A 164 -18.82 -25.05 -2.97
N ASP A 165 -19.10 -24.06 -2.12
CA ASP A 165 -20.39 -23.38 -2.05
C ASP A 165 -20.50 -22.18 -3.01
N GLY A 166 -19.39 -21.82 -3.67
CA GLY A 166 -19.29 -20.69 -4.59
C GLY A 166 -18.85 -19.38 -3.93
N ILE A 167 -18.55 -19.39 -2.64
CA ILE A 167 -18.02 -18.26 -1.86
C ILE A 167 -16.61 -18.63 -1.39
N LYS A 168 -15.61 -17.87 -1.85
CA LYS A 168 -14.21 -18.10 -1.47
C LYS A 168 -13.97 -17.70 -0.01
N GLU A 169 -13.24 -18.51 0.73
CA GLU A 169 -12.65 -18.15 2.01
C GLU A 169 -11.49 -17.16 1.84
N ILE A 170 -11.29 -16.34 2.87
CA ILE A 170 -10.14 -15.45 2.98
C ILE A 170 -9.03 -16.16 3.77
N GLY A 171 -7.88 -16.38 3.14
CA GLY A 171 -6.69 -16.95 3.75
C GLY A 171 -5.68 -15.88 4.18
N ILE A 172 -5.37 -15.81 5.47
CA ILE A 172 -4.33 -14.93 6.02
C ILE A 172 -3.07 -15.74 6.31
N SER A 173 -1.98 -15.40 5.63
CA SER A 173 -0.68 -16.04 5.82
C SER A 173 -0.05 -15.56 7.13
N MET A 174 0.42 -16.50 7.93
CA MET A 174 1.08 -16.26 9.21
C MET A 174 2.60 -16.30 9.03
N ALA A 175 3.33 -15.63 9.94
CA ALA A 175 4.79 -15.55 9.89
C ALA A 175 5.48 -16.91 10.09
N ASP A 176 4.79 -17.89 10.68
CA ASP A 176 5.26 -19.28 10.84
C ASP A 176 4.98 -20.17 9.61
N GLY A 177 4.34 -19.62 8.57
CA GLY A 177 3.99 -20.31 7.34
C GLY A 177 2.62 -20.99 7.34
N GLU A 178 1.87 -20.93 8.43
CA GLU A 178 0.46 -21.37 8.46
C GLU A 178 -0.43 -20.39 7.69
N ILE A 179 -1.56 -20.87 7.15
CA ILE A 179 -2.61 -20.02 6.59
C ILE A 179 -3.86 -20.20 7.44
N LEU A 180 -4.38 -19.10 7.98
CA LEU A 180 -5.66 -19.08 8.68
C LEU A 180 -6.77 -18.70 7.71
N TRP A 181 -7.76 -19.58 7.60
CA TRP A 181 -8.89 -19.41 6.68
C TRP A 181 -10.12 -18.89 7.41
N TYR A 182 -10.86 -18.01 6.73
CA TYR A 182 -12.10 -17.42 7.24
C TYR A 182 -13.20 -17.53 6.20
N HIS A 183 -14.32 -18.12 6.59
CA HIS A 183 -15.50 -18.32 5.77
C HIS A 183 -16.54 -17.22 6.03
N TYR A 184 -17.16 -16.72 4.97
CA TYR A 184 -18.22 -15.72 5.07
C TYR A 184 -19.58 -16.39 5.30
N ARG A 185 -20.35 -15.90 6.28
CA ARG A 185 -21.68 -16.39 6.64
C ARG A 185 -22.71 -15.29 6.47
N GLU A 186 -23.56 -15.42 5.46
CA GLU A 186 -24.71 -14.53 5.23
C GLU A 186 -25.64 -14.47 6.46
N GLY A 187 -25.83 -15.60 7.16
CA GLY A 187 -26.66 -15.66 8.38
C GLY A 187 -26.10 -14.85 9.57
N LEU A 188 -24.89 -14.32 9.47
CA LEU A 188 -24.25 -13.47 10.48
C LEU A 188 -24.13 -12.01 10.04
N GLU A 189 -24.79 -11.62 8.94
CA GLU A 189 -24.95 -10.21 8.58
C GLU A 189 -25.57 -9.40 9.72
N ASP A 190 -25.18 -8.12 9.82
CA ASP A 190 -25.63 -7.18 10.86
C ASP A 190 -25.37 -7.62 12.32
N THR A 191 -24.54 -8.65 12.54
CA THR A 191 -24.14 -9.05 13.90
C THR A 191 -23.00 -8.21 14.46
N TRP A 192 -22.31 -7.43 13.62
CA TRP A 192 -21.32 -6.45 14.07
C TRP A 192 -22.03 -5.19 14.59
N PRO A 193 -21.63 -4.60 15.74
CA PRO A 193 -20.40 -4.85 16.51
C PRO A 193 -20.54 -5.82 17.70
N GLU A 194 -21.70 -6.42 17.93
CA GLU A 194 -21.94 -7.36 19.04
C GLU A 194 -21.11 -8.64 18.89
N ASN A 195 -21.11 -9.21 17.69
CA ASN A 195 -20.18 -10.25 17.24
C ASN A 195 -18.97 -9.57 16.58
N LYS A 196 -17.78 -9.72 17.19
CA LYS A 196 -16.57 -9.06 16.68
C LYS A 196 -16.07 -9.65 15.36
N CYS A 197 -16.37 -10.90 15.07
CA CYS A 197 -16.03 -11.48 13.78
C CYS A 197 -17.04 -11.07 12.69
N GLY A 198 -18.21 -10.57 13.09
CA GLY A 198 -19.28 -10.15 12.18
C GLY A 198 -19.72 -11.30 11.29
N CYS A 199 -19.75 -11.08 9.97
CA CYS A 199 -20.10 -12.09 8.98
C CYS A 199 -19.00 -13.13 8.69
N PHE A 200 -17.91 -13.19 9.47
CA PHE A 200 -16.81 -14.13 9.23
C PHE A 200 -16.66 -15.14 10.35
N GLU A 201 -16.41 -16.39 10.00
CA GLU A 201 -16.06 -17.48 10.91
C GLU A 201 -14.70 -18.04 10.55
N LYS A 202 -13.88 -18.36 11.55
CA LYS A 202 -12.62 -19.04 11.30
C LYS A 202 -12.89 -20.50 10.93
N VAL A 203 -12.20 -20.99 9.91
CA VAL A 203 -12.20 -22.41 9.52
C VAL A 203 -11.19 -23.15 10.39
N ASP A 204 -11.62 -24.25 10.99
CA ASP A 204 -10.81 -25.14 11.85
C ASP A 204 -10.07 -26.22 11.06
#